data_AF-A0A962GNP5-F1
#
_entry.id   AF-A0A962GNP5-F1
#
_cell.length_a   1.000
_cell.length_b   1.000
_cell.length_c   1.000
_cell.angle_alpha   90.00
_cell.angle_beta   90.00
_cell.angle_gamma   90.00
#
_symmetry.space_group_name_H-M   'P 1'
#
loop_
_entity.id
_entity.type
_entity.pdbx_description
1 polymer ?
#
loop_
_entity_poly.entity_id
_entity_poly.type
_entity_poly.pdbx_seq_one_letter_code
_entity_poly.pdbx_strand_id
1 'polypeptide(L)'
;IPIAGAKENPAMLNAAFEQISAELRAGEVVCIFPEGGLTGDGEIAPFRPGVERALAQDSVPVLPLALRGLWGSPFSRAARGLGRLWPRKLWSRIELVAGPLLTPNESTAKALEVHVRRLRGDRA
;
A
#
# COMPACT_ATOMS: atom_id res chain seq x y z
N ILE A 1 3.85 8.89 9.06
CA ILE A 1 5.26 8.51 9.31
C ILE A 1 5.99 8.51 7.96
N PRO A 2 6.93 9.44 7.71
CA PRO A 2 7.64 9.52 6.44
C PRO A 2 8.66 8.38 6.33
N ILE A 3 8.53 7.54 5.29
CA ILE A 3 9.52 6.51 4.97
C ILE A 3 10.29 6.98 3.74
N ALA A 4 11.38 7.72 3.95
CA ALA A 4 12.36 7.98 2.89
C ALA A 4 13.10 6.69 2.53
N GLY A 5 13.60 6.57 1.30
CA GLY A 5 14.34 5.39 0.89
C GLY A 5 15.62 5.22 1.73
N ALA A 6 16.01 3.98 2.05
CA ALA A 6 17.23 3.69 2.81
C ALA A 6 18.50 4.34 2.25
N LYS A 7 18.54 4.56 0.93
CA LYS A 7 19.66 5.18 0.21
C LYS A 7 19.71 6.70 0.36
N GLU A 8 18.59 7.35 0.70
CA GLU A 8 18.54 8.80 0.89
C GLU A 8 18.92 9.18 2.31
N ASN A 9 18.35 8.48 3.31
CA ASN A 9 18.64 8.77 4.71
C ASN A 9 18.36 7.55 5.62
N PRO A 10 19.38 6.77 6.00
CA PRO A 10 19.18 5.58 6.84
C PRO A 10 18.73 5.94 8.27
N ALA A 11 19.13 7.10 8.81
CA ALA A 11 18.69 7.53 10.13
C ALA A 11 17.19 7.87 10.15
N MET A 12 16.70 8.56 9.12
CA MET A 12 15.27 8.85 8.97
C MET A 12 14.44 7.57 8.81
N LEU A 13 14.96 6.60 8.05
CA LEU A 13 14.29 5.30 7.90
C LEU A 13 14.19 4.56 9.24
N ASN A 14 15.25 4.54 10.03
CA ASN A 14 15.24 3.89 11.34
C ASN A 14 14.27 4.58 12.31
N ALA A 15 14.31 5.92 12.37
CA ALA A 15 13.37 6.69 13.18
C ALA A 15 11.91 6.45 12.77
N ALA A 16 11.64 6.28 11.47
CA ALA A 16 10.31 5.91 10.98
C ALA A 16 9.86 4.54 11.48
N PHE A 17 10.73 3.52 11.48
CA PHE A 17 10.41 2.20 12.03
C PHE A 17 10.25 2.21 13.56
N GLU A 18 11.04 3.00 14.28
CA GLU A 18 10.85 3.22 15.72
C GLU A 18 9.50 3.87 16.02
N GLN A 19 9.10 4.86 15.23
CA GLN A 19 7.79 5.48 15.36
C GLN A 19 6.66 4.47 15.06
N ILE A 20 6.77 3.68 13.98
CA ILE A 20 5.80 2.61 13.67
C ILE A 20 5.66 1.67 14.87
N SER A 21 6.77 1.25 15.47
CA SER A 21 6.79 0.37 16.63
C SER A 21 6.06 0.99 17.84
N ALA A 22 6.32 2.26 18.11
CA ALA A 22 5.65 2.98 19.20
C ALA A 22 4.12 3.06 19.00
N GLU A 23 3.66 3.40 17.80
CA GLU A 23 2.23 3.48 17.47
C GLU A 23 1.56 2.09 17.60
N LEU A 24 2.18 1.04 17.05
CA LEU A 24 1.66 -0.32 17.16
C LEU A 24 1.54 -0.79 18.61
N ARG A 25 2.54 -0.46 19.45
CA ARG A 25 2.51 -0.77 20.90
C ARG A 25 1.49 0.05 21.68
N ALA A 26 1.15 1.25 21.20
CA ALA A 26 0.07 2.05 21.75
C ALA A 26 -1.33 1.51 21.38
N GLY A 27 -1.41 0.49 20.52
CA GLY A 27 -2.67 -0.09 20.04
C GLY A 27 -3.25 0.64 18.83
N GLU A 28 -2.49 1.51 18.19
CA GLU A 28 -2.90 2.26 17.02
C GLU A 28 -2.79 1.43 15.73
N VAL A 29 -3.55 1.83 14.71
CA VAL A 29 -3.55 1.17 13.40
C VAL A 29 -2.58 1.86 12.44
N VAL A 30 -1.61 1.11 11.94
CA VAL A 30 -0.64 1.62 10.95
C VAL A 30 -1.00 1.11 9.55
N CYS A 31 -1.26 2.04 8.63
CA CYS A 31 -1.47 1.75 7.21
C CYS A 31 -0.18 2.00 6.42
N ILE A 32 0.23 1.03 5.60
CA ILE A 32 1.43 1.12 4.76
C ILE A 32 1.12 0.83 3.29
N PHE A 33 1.87 1.46 2.39
CA PHE A 33 1.88 1.16 0.96
C PHE A 33 3.23 0.51 0.60
N PRO A 34 3.30 -0.84 0.57
CA PRO A 34 4.58 -1.56 0.43
C PRO A 34 5.24 -1.39 -0.95
N GLU A 35 4.52 -0.83 -1.93
CA GLU A 35 5.04 -0.45 -3.26
C GLU A 35 6.04 0.72 -3.18
N GLY A 36 5.91 1.59 -2.17
CA GLY A 36 6.80 2.73 -1.95
C GLY A 36 6.64 3.89 -2.95
N GLY A 37 5.59 3.87 -3.76
CA GLY A 37 5.28 4.93 -4.73
C GLY A 37 3.90 4.76 -5.32
N LEU A 38 3.39 5.80 -5.98
CA LEU A 38 2.16 5.70 -6.77
C LEU A 38 2.43 4.83 -8.00
N THR A 39 1.46 4.03 -8.44
CA THR A 39 1.55 3.27 -9.70
C THR A 39 1.56 4.18 -10.94
N GLY A 40 2.30 3.79 -11.98
CA GLY A 40 2.48 4.55 -13.22
C GLY A 40 1.70 4.06 -14.42
N ASP A 41 1.22 2.82 -14.34
CA ASP A 41 0.46 2.11 -15.37
C ASP A 41 -0.88 1.59 -14.83
N GLY A 42 -1.14 1.72 -13.52
CA GLY A 42 -2.35 1.21 -12.87
C GLY A 42 -2.19 -0.18 -12.28
N GLU A 43 -1.03 -0.81 -12.50
CA GLU A 43 -0.71 -2.11 -11.94
C GLU A 43 -0.07 -1.98 -10.56
N ILE A 44 -0.30 -2.99 -9.73
CA ILE A 44 0.37 -3.12 -8.42
C ILE A 44 1.86 -3.34 -8.68
N ALA A 45 2.72 -2.50 -8.10
CA ALA A 45 4.16 -2.70 -8.14
C ALA A 45 4.61 -3.80 -7.16
N PRO A 46 5.81 -4.37 -7.33
CA PRO A 46 6.34 -5.35 -6.38
C PRO A 46 6.42 -4.79 -4.96
N PHE A 47 6.01 -5.60 -3.98
CA PHE A 47 6.05 -5.19 -2.58
C PHE A 47 7.48 -5.27 -2.02
N ARG A 48 7.88 -4.23 -1.28
CA ARG A 48 9.20 -4.14 -0.64
C ARG A 48 9.20 -4.85 0.72
N PRO A 49 10.36 -5.35 1.20
CA PRO A 49 10.47 -6.14 2.43
C PRO A 49 10.31 -5.34 3.75
N GLY A 50 9.73 -4.13 3.68
CA GLY A 50 9.58 -3.26 4.83
C GLY A 50 8.56 -3.77 5.85
N VAL A 51 7.58 -4.55 5.40
CA VAL A 51 6.56 -5.13 6.27
C VAL A 51 7.15 -6.24 7.15
N GLU A 52 8.02 -7.09 6.61
CA GLU A 52 8.71 -8.12 7.38
C GLU A 52 9.61 -7.49 8.45
N ARG A 53 10.29 -6.38 8.12
CA ARG A 53 11.09 -5.64 9.10
C ARG A 53 10.22 -5.11 10.25
N ALA A 54 9.06 -4.54 9.96
CA ALA A 54 8.14 -4.06 10.99
C ALA A 54 7.62 -5.21 11.87
N LEU A 55 7.22 -6.33 11.25
CA LEU A 55 6.67 -7.49 11.96
C LEU A 55 7.71 -8.26 12.79
N ALA A 56 8.98 -8.22 12.38
CA ALA A 56 10.08 -8.77 13.16
C ALA A 56 10.30 -8.00 14.47
N GLN A 57 9.97 -6.70 14.49
CA GLN A 57 10.07 -5.86 15.67
C GLN A 57 8.80 -5.97 16.55
N ASP A 58 7.63 -5.98 15.92
CA ASP A 58 6.34 -6.07 16.59
C ASP A 58 5.41 -7.07 15.89
N SER A 59 5.17 -8.21 16.53
CA SER A 59 4.35 -9.30 15.98
C SER A 59 2.85 -8.99 16.09
N VAL A 60 2.33 -8.20 15.16
CA VAL A 60 0.92 -7.78 15.07
C VAL A 60 0.21 -8.39 13.85
N PRO A 61 -1.12 -8.64 13.92
CA PRO A 61 -1.88 -9.13 12.77
C PRO A 61 -1.92 -8.09 11.63
N VAL A 62 -1.99 -8.56 10.38
CA VAL A 62 -1.99 -7.70 9.18
C VAL A 62 -3.29 -7.85 8.41
N LEU A 63 -3.89 -6.72 8.03
CA LEU A 63 -5.08 -6.69 7.19
C LEU A 63 -4.71 -6.30 5.74
N PRO A 64 -4.74 -7.23 4.77
CA PRO A 64 -4.52 -6.89 3.36
C PRO A 64 -5.71 -6.09 2.81
N LEU A 65 -5.40 -4.97 2.16
CA LEU A 65 -6.37 -4.03 1.59
C LEU A 65 -6.04 -3.80 0.12
N ALA A 66 -7.05 -3.83 -0.75
CA ALA A 66 -6.92 -3.50 -2.16
C ALA A 66 -7.87 -2.36 -2.55
N LEU A 67 -7.32 -1.35 -3.21
CA LEU A 67 -8.09 -0.29 -3.82
C LEU A 67 -8.39 -0.66 -5.28
N ARG A 68 -9.64 -0.49 -5.70
CA ARG A 68 -10.11 -0.79 -7.06
C ARG A 68 -10.77 0.42 -7.70
N GLY A 69 -10.68 0.55 -9.02
CA GLY A 69 -11.35 1.61 -9.77
C GLY A 69 -10.71 2.99 -9.60
N LEU A 70 -9.47 3.04 -9.11
CA LEU A 70 -8.72 4.28 -8.98
C LEU A 70 -8.11 4.68 -10.32
N TRP A 71 -7.67 3.73 -11.13
CA TRP A 71 -7.09 4.01 -12.44
C TRP A 71 -8.14 4.56 -13.41
N GLY A 72 -7.85 5.71 -14.02
CA GLY A 72 -8.82 6.44 -14.85
C GLY A 72 -9.78 7.35 -14.07
N SER A 73 -9.69 7.38 -12.72
CA SER A 73 -10.32 8.41 -11.90
C SER A 73 -9.50 9.72 -11.89
N PRO A 74 -10.08 10.85 -11.44
CA PRO A 74 -9.37 12.13 -11.32
C PRO A 74 -8.11 12.07 -10.43
N PHE A 75 -8.00 11.06 -9.56
CA PHE A 75 -6.88 10.88 -8.63
C PHE A 75 -5.72 10.06 -9.21
N SER A 76 -5.86 9.53 -10.43
CA SER A 76 -4.84 8.70 -11.07
C SER A 76 -3.86 9.49 -11.94
N ARG A 77 -2.64 8.96 -12.10
CA ARG A 77 -1.64 9.54 -13.02
C ARG A 77 -2.05 9.44 -14.50
N ALA A 78 -2.98 8.54 -14.84
CA ALA A 78 -3.62 8.47 -16.16
C ALA A 78 -4.45 9.71 -16.53
N ALA A 79 -4.80 10.56 -15.57
CA ALA A 79 -5.56 11.79 -15.82
C ALA A 79 -4.72 12.91 -16.50
N ARG A 80 -3.42 12.70 -16.79
CA ARG A 80 -2.55 13.70 -17.41
C ARG A 80 -2.61 13.62 -18.95
N GLY A 81 -3.00 14.73 -19.61
CA GLY A 81 -3.03 14.88 -21.08
C GLY A 81 -4.43 15.09 -21.68
N LEU A 82 -4.61 14.77 -22.97
CA LEU A 82 -5.88 14.85 -23.73
C LEU A 82 -7.06 14.09 -23.07
N GLY A 83 -6.79 13.21 -22.10
CA GLY A 83 -7.79 12.52 -21.28
C GLY A 83 -8.62 13.41 -20.34
N ARG A 84 -8.24 14.69 -20.13
CA ARG A 84 -9.05 15.68 -19.38
C ARG A 84 -10.21 16.26 -20.21
N LEU A 85 -10.13 16.20 -21.53
CA LEU A 85 -11.11 16.79 -22.46
C LEU A 85 -12.30 15.87 -22.75
N TRP A 86 -12.21 14.58 -22.38
CA TRP A 86 -13.29 13.63 -22.55
C TRP A 86 -14.05 13.47 -21.24
N PRO A 87 -15.40 13.46 -21.24
CA PRO A 87 -16.20 13.20 -20.04
C PRO A 87 -16.05 11.73 -19.66
N ARG A 88 -14.90 11.37 -19.09
CA ARG A 88 -14.64 10.02 -18.58
C ARG A 88 -15.44 9.87 -17.30
N LYS A 89 -16.44 8.99 -17.36
CA LYS A 89 -17.33 8.53 -16.27
C LYS A 89 -17.11 9.34 -14.98
N LEU A 90 -17.91 10.40 -14.81
CA LEU A 90 -17.96 11.29 -13.64
C LEU A 90 -18.12 10.56 -12.27
N TRP A 91 -18.20 9.23 -12.28
CA TRP A 91 -18.46 8.34 -11.15
C TRP A 91 -17.58 7.10 -11.29
N SER A 92 -16.25 7.26 -11.24
CA SER A 92 -15.37 6.11 -11.06
C SER A 92 -15.74 5.47 -9.72
N ARG A 93 -16.34 4.27 -9.76
CA ARG A 93 -16.70 3.55 -8.54
C ARG A 93 -15.42 3.03 -7.89
N ILE A 94 -14.94 3.79 -6.91
CA ILE A 94 -13.79 3.41 -6.08
C ILE A 94 -14.28 2.43 -5.02
N GLU A 95 -13.58 1.32 -4.88
CA GLU A 95 -13.86 0.31 -3.85
C GLU A 95 -12.59 0.05 -3.04
N LEU A 96 -12.76 -0.10 -1.73
CA LEU A 96 -11.74 -0.64 -0.85
C LEU A 96 -12.20 -2.04 -0.43
N VAL A 97 -11.39 -3.04 -0.72
CA VAL A 97 -11.70 -4.44 -0.42
C VAL A 97 -10.69 -4.96 0.59
N ALA A 98 -11.19 -5.38 1.75
CA ALA A 98 -10.41 -6.01 2.79
C ALA A 98 -10.42 -7.53 2.64
N GLY A 99 -9.25 -8.14 2.81
CA GLY A 99 -9.12 -9.59 2.96
C GLY A 99 -9.24 -10.05 4.41
N PRO A 100 -9.01 -11.34 4.68
CA PRO A 100 -8.94 -11.85 6.04
C PRO A 100 -7.71 -11.29 6.77
N LEU A 101 -7.80 -11.18 8.10
CA LEU A 101 -6.65 -10.92 8.95
C LEU A 101 -5.64 -12.05 8.81
N LEU A 102 -4.38 -11.70 8.54
CA LEU A 102 -3.27 -12.64 8.44
C LEU A 102 -2.43 -12.58 9.71
N THR A 103 -1.87 -13.74 10.09
CA THR A 103 -0.90 -13.77 11.18
C THR A 103 0.43 -13.15 10.75
N PRO A 104 1.28 -12.69 11.68
CA PRO A 104 2.60 -12.14 11.33
C PRO A 104 3.43 -13.08 10.46
N ASN A 105 3.38 -14.40 10.74
CA ASN A 105 4.16 -15.42 10.03
C ASN A 105 3.70 -15.62 8.57
N GLU A 106 2.45 -15.30 8.26
CA GLU A 106 1.89 -15.42 6.91
C GLU A 106 2.05 -14.12 6.10
N SER A 107 2.46 -13.02 6.76
CA SER A 107 2.43 -11.65 6.23
C SER A 107 3.75 -11.21 5.60
N THR A 108 4.35 -12.06 4.76
CA THR A 108 5.52 -11.67 3.95
C THR A 108 5.11 -10.70 2.83
N ALA A 109 6.02 -9.85 2.36
CA ALA A 109 5.75 -8.92 1.26
C ALA A 109 5.21 -9.63 0.02
N LYS A 110 5.81 -10.77 -0.33
CA LYS A 110 5.37 -11.60 -1.47
C LYS A 110 3.98 -12.20 -1.25
N ALA A 111 3.69 -12.72 -0.05
CA ALA A 111 2.38 -13.27 0.25
C ALA A 111 1.30 -12.17 0.22
N LEU A 112 1.59 -11.01 0.82
CA LEU A 112 0.70 -9.86 0.82
C LEU A 112 0.45 -9.34 -0.59
N GLU A 113 1.47 -9.29 -1.45
CA GLU A 113 1.31 -8.90 -2.85
C GLU A 113 0.32 -9.83 -3.57
N VAL A 114 0.47 -11.15 -3.41
CA VAL A 114 -0.47 -12.13 -3.99
C VAL A 114 -1.90 -11.92 -3.47
N HIS A 115 -2.06 -11.70 -2.16
CA HIS A 115 -3.37 -11.42 -1.57
C HIS A 115 -3.97 -10.13 -2.12
N VAL A 116 -3.23 -9.02 -2.12
CA VAL A 116 -3.71 -7.72 -2.59
C VAL A 116 -4.02 -7.75 -4.09
N ARG A 117 -3.20 -8.43 -4.92
CA ARG A 117 -3.52 -8.63 -6.35
C ARG A 117 -4.82 -9.39 -6.55
N ARG A 118 -5.02 -10.48 -5.80
CA ARG A 118 -6.28 -11.25 -5.83
C ARG A 118 -7.46 -10.41 -5.35
N LEU A 119 -7.27 -9.62 -4.30
CA LEU A 119 -8.28 -8.68 -3.79
C LEU A 119 -8.52 -7.53 -4.76
N ARG A 120 -7.58 -7.11 -5.59
CA ARG A 120 -7.83 -6.10 -6.64
C ARG A 120 -8.61 -6.71 -7.81
N GLY A 121 -8.23 -7.92 -8.23
CA GLY A 121 -8.71 -8.51 -9.48
C GLY A 121 -8.37 -7.62 -10.69
N ASP A 122 -9.26 -7.61 -11.68
CA ASP A 122 -9.07 -6.89 -12.95
C ASP A 122 -9.50 -5.40 -12.88
N ARG A 123 -9.87 -4.92 -11.68
CA ARG A 123 -10.36 -3.55 -11.48
C ARG A 123 -9.27 -2.64 -10.93
N ALA A 124 -8.34 -2.23 -11.79
CA ALA A 124 -7.39 -1.14 -11.52
C ALA A 124 -8.12 0.17 -11.17
#